data_AF-X0YZP8-F1
#
_entry.id   AF-X0YZP8-F1
#
_cell.length_a   1.000
_cell.length_b   1.000
_cell.length_c   1.000
_cell.angle_alpha   90.00
_cell.angle_beta   90.00
_cell.angle_gamma   90.00
#
_symmetry.space_group_name_H-M   'P 1'
#
loop_
_entity.id
_entity.type
_entity.pdbx_description
1 polymer ?
#
loop_
_entity_poly.entity_id
_entity_poly.type
_entity_poly.pdbx_seq_one_letter_code
_entity_poly.pdbx_strand_id
1 'polypeptide(L)'
;FGSAQDRPITSSDEELIQTYLSEGQTYLNEKDLERAGEVYAKALELNPSIVQAHSALGYIYALQGKLQEAMEENLKVLELTPNDYATHKNLAMIYQQLGRIEEAIAEAETALELAPESDRPALEAFVAQLRQQIGP
;
A
#
# COMPACT_ATOMS: atom_id res chain seq x y z
N PHE A 1 -16.91 -5.43 26.32
CA PHE A 1 -15.49 -5.75 26.15
C PHE A 1 -14.94 -4.75 25.15
N GLY A 2 -14.30 -3.68 25.62
CA GLY A 2 -13.70 -2.67 24.74
C GLY A 2 -12.42 -3.26 24.16
N SER A 3 -12.33 -3.29 22.84
CA SER A 3 -11.09 -3.60 22.13
C SER A 3 -10.00 -2.61 22.56
N ALA A 4 -8.74 -3.03 22.60
CA ALA A 4 -7.61 -2.12 22.86
C ALA A 4 -7.57 -0.90 21.90
N GLN A 5 -8.31 -0.98 20.80
CA GLN A 5 -8.47 0.04 19.76
C GLN A 5 -9.40 1.21 20.14
N ASP A 6 -10.18 1.10 21.23
CA ASP A 6 -11.15 2.15 21.62
C ASP A 6 -10.61 3.15 22.66
N ARG A 7 -9.36 2.98 23.12
CA ARG A 7 -8.75 3.97 24.02
C ARG A 7 -8.31 5.20 23.23
N PRO A 8 -8.52 6.42 23.74
CA PRO A 8 -8.00 7.62 23.09
C PRO A 8 -6.48 7.51 22.91
N ILE A 9 -6.01 7.85 21.71
CA ILE A 9 -4.58 8.00 21.42
C ILE A 9 -4.07 9.18 22.26
N THR A 10 -3.05 8.93 23.07
CA THR A 10 -2.43 9.95 23.93
C THR A 10 -1.28 10.65 23.21
N SER A 11 -0.82 11.81 23.72
CA SER A 11 0.35 12.48 23.14
C SER A 11 1.61 11.58 23.15
N SER A 12 1.75 10.73 24.15
CA SER A 12 2.84 9.75 24.21
C SER A 12 2.69 8.66 23.15
N ASP A 13 1.46 8.24 22.83
CA ASP A 13 1.23 7.30 21.73
C ASP A 13 1.55 7.96 20.37
N GLU A 14 1.22 9.23 20.19
CA GLU A 14 1.57 9.99 18.97
C GLU A 14 3.09 10.09 18.77
N GLU A 15 3.85 10.41 19.82
CA GLU A 15 5.31 10.46 19.78
C GLU A 15 5.92 9.08 19.44
N LEU A 16 5.38 8.00 20.02
CA LEU A 16 5.81 6.63 19.70
C LEU A 16 5.49 6.26 18.25
N ILE A 17 4.29 6.59 17.77
CA ILE A 17 3.91 6.38 16.37
C ILE A 17 4.93 7.08 15.44
N GLN A 18 5.22 8.37 15.68
CA GLN A 18 6.19 9.10 14.85
C GLN A 18 7.59 8.47 14.90
N THR A 19 8.00 8.00 16.07
CA THR A 19 9.27 7.28 16.25
C THR A 19 9.30 6.03 15.37
N TYR A 20 8.29 5.17 15.47
CA TYR A 20 8.21 3.94 14.67
C TYR A 20 8.16 4.21 13.17
N LEU A 21 7.43 5.24 12.71
CA LEU A 21 7.40 5.61 11.30
C LEU A 21 8.77 6.07 10.79
N SER A 22 9.50 6.84 11.61
CA SER A 22 10.85 7.33 11.26
C SER A 22 11.90 6.21 11.26
N GLU A 23 11.84 5.29 12.22
CA GLU A 23 12.69 4.10 12.26
C GLU A 23 12.39 3.18 11.08
N GLY A 24 11.11 2.96 10.76
CA GLY A 24 10.69 2.14 9.62
C GLY A 24 11.24 2.68 8.32
N GLN A 25 11.19 3.99 8.13
CA GLN A 25 11.76 4.64 6.95
C GLN A 25 13.30 4.49 6.90
N THR A 26 13.95 4.57 8.05
CA THR A 26 15.41 4.37 8.16
C THR A 26 15.79 2.94 7.76
N TYR A 27 15.10 1.94 8.30
CA TYR A 27 15.32 0.53 7.95
C TYR A 27 15.01 0.24 6.47
N LEU A 28 13.99 0.86 5.89
CA LEU A 28 13.73 0.77 4.45
C LEU A 28 14.90 1.30 3.62
N ASN A 29 15.49 2.43 4.01
CA ASN A 29 16.66 3.00 3.34
C ASN A 29 17.89 2.08 3.44
N GLU A 30 18.03 1.38 4.57
CA GLU A 30 19.06 0.36 4.80
C GLU A 30 18.75 -0.98 4.13
N LYS A 31 17.55 -1.14 3.55
CA LYS A 31 17.00 -2.39 2.99
C LYS A 31 16.80 -3.50 4.03
N ASP A 32 16.74 -3.15 5.31
CA ASP A 32 16.35 -4.07 6.39
C ASP A 32 14.82 -4.18 6.43
N LEU A 33 14.28 -4.98 5.51
CA LEU A 33 12.83 -5.13 5.32
C LEU A 33 12.14 -5.78 6.54
N GLU A 34 12.86 -6.61 7.29
CA GLU A 34 12.33 -7.28 8.48
C GLU A 34 12.06 -6.26 9.58
N ARG A 35 13.08 -5.49 9.97
CA ARG A 35 12.90 -4.47 11.02
C ARG A 35 11.97 -3.35 10.61
N ALA A 36 12.00 -2.96 9.34
CA ALA A 36 11.05 -1.99 8.81
C ALA A 36 9.60 -2.46 9.02
N GLY A 37 9.31 -3.71 8.68
CA GLY A 37 7.98 -4.30 8.87
C GLY A 37 7.55 -4.32 10.34
N GLU A 38 8.45 -4.70 11.25
CA GLU A 38 8.17 -4.75 12.69
C GLU A 38 7.75 -3.40 13.27
N VAL A 39 8.47 -2.32 12.93
CA VAL A 39 8.15 -0.99 13.49
C VAL A 39 6.90 -0.39 12.86
N TYR A 40 6.65 -0.61 11.56
CA TYR A 40 5.38 -0.20 10.95
C TYR A 40 4.18 -0.94 11.56
N ALA A 41 4.32 -2.24 11.86
CA ALA A 41 3.28 -3.00 12.56
C ALA A 41 3.02 -2.44 13.97
N LYS A 42 4.06 -2.10 14.73
CA LYS A 42 3.92 -1.45 16.05
C LYS A 42 3.21 -0.09 15.97
N ALA A 43 3.45 0.68 14.92
CA ALA A 43 2.70 1.93 14.70
C ALA A 43 1.20 1.64 14.51
N LEU A 44 0.85 0.59 13.75
CA LEU A 44 -0.53 0.17 13.52
C LEU A 44 -1.22 -0.44 14.75
N GLU A 45 -0.46 -1.07 15.66
CA GLU A 45 -0.98 -1.50 16.97
C GLU A 45 -1.48 -0.33 17.81
N LEU A 46 -0.83 0.83 17.70
CA LEU A 46 -1.23 2.07 18.39
C LEU A 46 -2.34 2.82 17.65
N ASN A 47 -2.26 2.88 16.33
CA ASN A 47 -3.28 3.50 15.49
C ASN A 47 -3.43 2.73 14.16
N PRO A 48 -4.51 1.96 13.97
CA PRO A 48 -4.71 1.15 12.77
C PRO A 48 -5.10 1.96 11.52
N SER A 49 -5.21 3.29 11.61
CA SER A 49 -5.62 4.15 10.48
C SER A 49 -4.45 4.92 9.86
N ILE A 50 -3.21 4.48 10.08
CA ILE A 50 -2.03 5.16 9.53
C ILE A 50 -1.76 4.67 8.11
N VAL A 51 -2.18 5.49 7.14
CA VAL A 51 -1.97 5.24 5.69
C VAL A 51 -0.51 4.95 5.37
N GLN A 52 0.44 5.75 5.89
CA GLN A 52 1.86 5.59 5.62
C GLN A 52 2.39 4.19 6.03
N ALA A 53 1.93 3.65 7.16
CA ALA A 53 2.37 2.34 7.65
C ALA A 53 1.81 1.22 6.77
N HIS A 54 0.52 1.28 6.40
CA HIS A 54 -0.07 0.34 5.46
C HIS A 54 0.63 0.39 4.08
N SER A 55 0.86 1.57 3.51
CA SER A 55 1.58 1.70 2.23
C SER A 55 3.00 1.09 2.32
N ALA A 56 3.71 1.33 3.43
CA ALA A 56 5.05 0.80 3.63
C ALA A 56 5.05 -0.73 3.79
N LEU A 57 4.13 -1.29 4.57
CA LEU A 57 3.97 -2.75 4.70
C LEU A 57 3.59 -3.40 3.37
N GLY A 58 2.67 -2.77 2.62
CA GLY A 58 2.31 -3.22 1.27
C GLY A 58 3.53 -3.31 0.33
N TYR A 59 4.38 -2.28 0.36
CA TYR A 59 5.64 -2.27 -0.39
C TYR A 59 6.62 -3.36 0.09
N ILE A 60 6.81 -3.50 1.40
CA ILE A 60 7.69 -4.51 2.00
C ILE A 60 7.25 -5.93 1.61
N TYR A 61 5.96 -6.24 1.74
CA TYR A 61 5.43 -7.54 1.38
C TYR A 61 5.56 -7.83 -0.11
N ALA A 62 5.34 -6.83 -0.98
CA ALA A 62 5.56 -6.98 -2.42
C ALA A 62 7.03 -7.32 -2.73
N LEU A 63 8.01 -6.64 -2.09
CA LEU A 63 9.43 -6.95 -2.23
C LEU A 63 9.80 -8.36 -1.75
N GLN A 64 9.08 -8.87 -0.75
CA GLN A 64 9.24 -10.23 -0.23
C GLN A 64 8.51 -11.29 -1.06
N GLY A 65 7.78 -10.91 -2.11
CA GLY A 65 6.94 -11.81 -2.90
C GLY A 65 5.67 -12.27 -2.19
N LYS A 66 5.32 -11.65 -1.06
CA LYS A 66 4.11 -11.88 -0.27
C LYS A 66 2.95 -11.06 -0.84
N LEU A 67 2.52 -11.43 -2.04
CA LEU A 67 1.60 -10.63 -2.84
C LEU A 67 0.19 -10.53 -2.22
N GLN A 68 -0.24 -11.56 -1.50
CA GLN A 68 -1.55 -11.55 -0.82
C GLN A 68 -1.55 -10.56 0.34
N GLU A 69 -0.52 -10.61 1.19
CA GLU A 69 -0.36 -9.64 2.29
C GLU A 69 -0.17 -8.22 1.76
N ALA A 70 0.59 -8.05 0.67
CA ALA A 70 0.74 -6.75 0.01
C ALA A 70 -0.60 -6.18 -0.47
N MET A 71 -1.45 -7.03 -1.05
CA MET A 71 -2.79 -6.64 -1.50
C MET A 71 -3.66 -6.19 -0.31
N GLU A 72 -3.65 -6.94 0.79
CA GLU A 72 -4.43 -6.62 2.00
C GLU A 72 -4.06 -5.25 2.56
N GLU A 73 -2.77 -4.94 2.65
CA GLU A 73 -2.29 -3.62 3.10
C GLU A 73 -2.70 -2.49 2.15
N ASN A 74 -2.62 -2.70 0.83
CA ASN A 74 -3.07 -1.69 -0.14
C ASN A 74 -4.59 -1.48 -0.09
N LEU A 75 -5.38 -2.54 0.16
CA LEU A 75 -6.82 -2.39 0.37
C LEU A 75 -7.13 -1.57 1.63
N LYS A 76 -6.34 -1.70 2.71
CA LYS A 76 -6.44 -0.82 3.88
C LYS A 76 -6.14 0.64 3.57
N VAL A 77 -5.16 0.90 2.69
CA VAL A 77 -4.94 2.27 2.20
C VAL A 77 -6.18 2.77 1.46
N LEU A 78 -6.80 2.00 0.58
CA LEU A 78 -8.02 2.43 -0.13
C LEU A 78 -9.25 2.58 0.77
N GLU A 79 -9.37 1.81 1.86
CA GLU A 79 -10.40 2.04 2.88
C GLU A 79 -10.29 3.43 3.51
N LEU A 80 -9.07 3.94 3.68
CA LEU A 80 -8.78 5.24 4.31
C LEU A 80 -8.71 6.39 3.29
N THR A 81 -8.18 6.12 2.10
CA THR A 81 -7.98 7.07 1.00
C THR A 81 -8.44 6.44 -0.33
N PRO A 82 -9.76 6.42 -0.61
CA PRO A 82 -10.33 5.71 -1.76
C PRO A 82 -9.89 6.23 -3.13
N ASN A 83 -9.36 7.45 -3.19
CA ASN A 83 -8.97 8.10 -4.44
C ASN A 83 -7.44 8.18 -4.61
N ASP A 84 -6.67 7.38 -3.86
CA ASP A 84 -5.22 7.35 -4.02
C ASP A 84 -4.82 6.54 -5.27
N TYR A 85 -4.58 7.27 -6.37
CA TYR A 85 -4.23 6.65 -7.66
C TYR A 85 -2.96 5.81 -7.59
N ALA A 86 -2.02 6.15 -6.69
CA ALA A 86 -0.78 5.39 -6.51
C ALA A 86 -1.06 3.99 -5.94
N THR A 87 -1.98 3.88 -4.97
CA THR A 87 -2.41 2.59 -4.41
C THR A 87 -3.18 1.76 -5.43
N HIS A 88 -4.07 2.36 -6.24
CA HIS A 88 -4.71 1.64 -7.35
C HIS A 88 -3.68 1.08 -8.34
N LYS A 89 -2.66 1.87 -8.70
CA LYS A 89 -1.55 1.39 -9.54
C LYS A 89 -0.79 0.23 -8.88
N ASN A 90 -0.55 0.28 -7.57
CA ASN A 90 0.10 -0.80 -6.83
C ASN A 90 -0.72 -2.09 -6.85
N LEU A 91 -2.03 -2.00 -6.59
CA LEU A 91 -2.94 -3.14 -6.69
C LEU A 91 -2.96 -3.73 -8.11
N ALA A 92 -2.97 -2.90 -9.15
CA ALA A 92 -2.87 -3.36 -10.52
C ALA A 92 -1.59 -4.18 -10.77
N MET A 93 -0.43 -3.73 -10.27
CA MET A 93 0.82 -4.48 -10.37
C MET A 93 0.78 -5.80 -9.59
N ILE A 94 0.17 -5.80 -8.40
CA ILE A 94 0.01 -7.00 -7.57
C ILE A 94 -0.90 -8.02 -8.26
N TYR A 95 -2.06 -7.59 -8.76
CA TYR A 95 -2.98 -8.45 -9.51
C TYR A 95 -2.33 -9.02 -10.77
N GLN A 96 -1.54 -8.22 -11.50
CA GLN A 96 -0.79 -8.69 -12.64
C GLN A 96 0.17 -9.83 -12.26
N GLN A 97 0.93 -9.66 -11.17
CA GLN A 97 1.87 -10.69 -10.69
C GLN A 97 1.16 -11.96 -10.21
N LEU A 98 -0.08 -11.83 -9.72
CA LEU A 98 -0.95 -12.96 -9.37
C LEU A 98 -1.61 -13.63 -10.59
N GLY A 99 -1.42 -13.10 -11.80
CA GLY A 99 -2.07 -13.58 -13.04
C GLY A 99 -3.54 -13.18 -13.17
N ARG A 100 -4.01 -12.28 -12.33
CA ARG A 100 -5.38 -11.74 -12.28
C ARG A 100 -5.48 -10.52 -13.19
N ILE A 101 -5.34 -10.73 -14.50
CA ILE A 101 -5.11 -9.64 -15.47
C ILE A 101 -6.32 -8.71 -15.61
N GLU A 102 -7.54 -9.24 -15.58
CA GLU A 102 -8.76 -8.44 -15.68
C GLU A 102 -8.88 -7.45 -14.50
N GLU A 103 -8.55 -7.91 -13.30
CA GLU A 103 -8.56 -7.10 -12.08
C GLU A 103 -7.42 -6.08 -12.09
N ALA A 104 -6.25 -6.47 -12.62
CA ALA A 104 -5.17 -5.54 -12.86
C ALA A 104 -5.55 -4.39 -13.80
N ILE A 105 -6.30 -4.68 -14.87
CA ILE A 105 -6.78 -3.66 -15.82
C ILE A 105 -7.75 -2.71 -15.12
N ALA A 106 -8.73 -3.23 -14.36
CA ALA A 106 -9.72 -2.40 -13.67
C ALA A 106 -9.07 -1.40 -12.69
N GLU A 107 -8.09 -1.87 -11.91
CA GLU A 107 -7.34 -1.01 -10.99
C GLU A 107 -6.46 0.00 -11.74
N ALA A 108 -5.81 -0.40 -12.83
CA ALA A 108 -4.98 0.48 -13.63
C ALA A 108 -5.80 1.58 -14.34
N GLU A 109 -7.01 1.26 -14.78
CA GLU A 109 -7.96 2.23 -15.34
C GLU A 109 -8.42 3.23 -14.27
N THR A 110 -8.73 2.75 -13.08
CA THR A 110 -9.10 3.63 -11.95
C THR A 110 -7.93 4.55 -11.57
N ALA A 111 -6.70 4.02 -11.52
CA ALA A 111 -5.50 4.81 -11.32
C ALA A 111 -5.35 5.89 -12.41
N LEU A 112 -5.59 5.56 -13.68
CA LEU A 112 -5.53 6.50 -14.80
C LEU A 112 -6.60 7.61 -14.71
N GLU A 113 -7.81 7.28 -14.26
CA GLU A 113 -8.89 8.24 -14.07
C GLU A 113 -8.56 9.28 -12.98
N LEU A 114 -7.92 8.84 -11.90
CA LEU A 114 -7.58 9.66 -10.74
C LEU A 114 -6.23 10.39 -10.86
N ALA A 115 -5.36 9.94 -11.76
CA ALA A 115 -4.00 10.45 -11.87
C ALA A 115 -3.92 11.89 -12.40
N PRO A 116 -2.93 12.67 -11.94
CA PRO A 116 -2.63 13.96 -12.56
C PRO A 116 -2.13 13.77 -13.99
N GLU A 117 -2.35 14.78 -14.85
CA GLU A 117 -1.99 14.76 -16.28
C GLU A 117 -0.53 14.33 -16.55
N SER A 118 0.39 14.64 -15.63
CA SER A 118 1.80 14.25 -15.74
C SER A 118 2.03 12.73 -15.71
N ASP A 119 1.18 11.98 -15.02
CA ASP A 119 1.36 10.54 -14.79
C ASP A 119 0.49 9.68 -15.73
N ARG A 120 -0.50 10.30 -16.40
CA ARG A 120 -1.42 9.62 -17.33
C ARG A 120 -0.72 8.84 -18.43
N PRO A 121 0.31 9.36 -19.15
CA PRO A 121 0.94 8.61 -20.25
C PRO A 121 1.55 7.28 -19.80
N ALA A 122 2.13 7.23 -18.59
CA ALA A 122 2.70 6.00 -18.05
C ALA A 122 1.60 4.99 -17.69
N LEU A 123 0.48 5.45 -17.15
CA LEU A 123 -0.67 4.62 -16.82
C LEU A 123 -1.41 4.12 -18.07
N GLU A 124 -1.55 4.94 -19.10
CA GLU A 124 -2.10 4.53 -20.40
C GLU A 124 -1.27 3.41 -21.04
N ALA A 125 0.06 3.55 -21.02
CA ALA A 125 0.97 2.51 -21.51
C ALA A 125 0.83 1.23 -20.69
N PHE A 126 0.67 1.34 -19.36
CA PHE A 126 0.49 0.21 -18.48
C PHE A 126 -0.83 -0.54 -18.74
N VAL A 127 -1.96 0.18 -18.86
CA VAL A 127 -3.26 -0.39 -19.23
C VAL A 127 -3.17 -1.10 -20.59
N ALA A 128 -2.53 -0.46 -21.58
CA ALA A 128 -2.34 -1.06 -22.91
C ALA A 128 -1.50 -2.35 -22.84
N GLN A 129 -0.45 -2.38 -22.02
CA GLN A 129 0.36 -3.58 -21.79
C GLN A 129 -0.44 -4.71 -21.13
N LEU A 130 -1.28 -4.40 -20.14
CA LEU A 130 -2.14 -5.39 -19.48
C LEU A 130 -3.16 -5.98 -20.47
N ARG A 131 -3.77 -5.14 -21.31
CA ARG A 131 -4.71 -5.58 -22.34
C ARG A 131 -4.09 -6.47 -23.41
N GLN A 132 -2.77 -6.45 -23.61
CA GLN A 132 -2.09 -7.40 -24.52
C GLN A 132 -1.89 -8.78 -23.90
N GLN A 133 -2.04 -8.92 -22.58
CA GLN A 133 -1.90 -10.21 -21.86
C GLN A 133 -3.19 -11.02 -21.87
N ILE A 134 -4.34 -10.35 -22.00
CA ILE A 134 -5.59 -10.99 -22.39
C ILE A 134 -5.59 -11.10 -23.93
N GLY A 135 -5.56 -12.33 -24.44
CA GLY A 135 -5.61 -12.59 -25.88
C GLY A 135 -6.87 -12.00 -26.54
N PRO A 136 -6.92 -11.96 -27.88
CA PRO A 136 -8.08 -11.48 -28.64
C PRO A 136 -9.34 -12.33 -28.41
#